data_AF-A0A7R8NJ76-F1
#
_entry.id   AF-A0A7R8NJ76-F1
#
_cell.length_a   1.000
_cell.length_b   1.000
_cell.length_c   1.000
_cell.angle_alpha   90.00
_cell.angle_beta   90.00
_cell.angle_gamma   90.00
#
_symmetry.space_group_name_H-M   'P 1'
#
loop_
_entity.id
_entity.type
_entity.pdbx_description
1 polymer ?
#
loop_
_entity_poly.entity_id
_entity_poly.type
_entity_poly.pdbx_seq_one_letter_code
_entity_poly.pdbx_strand_id
1 'polypeptide(L)'
;MIALSATDVRTCEACWNAPVAAARHTETGRDLLCEECAAGDYPRRVDLFPPLGIYGLPARKLMNDGRHGSGPPKTPPNPGPPLPNPPPAPSPPGTPPV
;
A
#
# COMPACT_ATOMS: atom_id res chain seq x y z
N MET A 1 9.12 20.20 -23.34
CA MET A 1 9.76 19.48 -22.21
C MET A 1 9.28 20.12 -20.92
N ILE A 2 8.72 19.35 -20.00
CA ILE A 2 8.19 19.87 -18.74
C ILE A 2 9.32 20.16 -17.74
N ALA A 3 9.15 21.21 -16.93
CA ALA A 3 10.07 21.52 -15.85
C ALA A 3 9.69 20.72 -14.60
N LEU A 4 10.57 19.82 -14.17
CA LEU A 4 10.38 18.97 -13.00
C LEU A 4 11.32 19.41 -11.87
N SER A 5 10.77 19.62 -10.69
CA SER A 5 11.51 19.88 -9.45
C SER A 5 12.14 18.60 -8.88
N ALA A 6 12.97 18.73 -7.85
CA ALA A 6 13.61 17.60 -7.18
C ALA A 6 12.60 16.64 -6.51
N THR A 7 11.44 17.16 -6.10
CA THR A 7 10.39 16.40 -5.41
C THR A 7 9.36 15.78 -6.36
N ASP A 8 9.45 16.06 -7.66
CA ASP A 8 8.50 15.55 -8.63
C ASP A 8 8.73 14.09 -8.97
N VAL A 9 7.62 13.36 -9.14
CA VAL A 9 7.67 12.01 -9.67
C VAL A 9 8.20 12.03 -11.10
N ARG A 10 9.05 11.05 -11.42
CA ARG A 10 9.68 10.93 -12.74
C ARG A 10 8.93 9.96 -13.66
N THR A 11 8.01 9.19 -13.10
CA THR A 11 7.17 8.21 -13.79
C THR A 11 5.73 8.69 -13.80
N CYS A 12 5.03 8.48 -14.91
CA CYS A 12 3.63 8.86 -15.11
C CYS A 12 2.72 8.34 -13.99
N GLU A 13 1.94 9.23 -13.37
CA GLU A 13 1.08 8.93 -12.23
C GLU A 13 -0.16 8.06 -12.57
N ALA A 14 -0.51 7.96 -13.85
CA ALA A 14 -1.62 7.12 -14.32
C ALA A 14 -1.17 5.66 -14.59
N CYS A 15 -0.13 5.45 -15.38
CA CYS A 15 0.30 4.11 -15.77
C CYS A 15 1.40 3.51 -14.87
N TRP A 16 2.15 4.36 -14.14
CA TRP A 16 3.37 4.02 -13.40
C TRP A 16 4.44 3.27 -14.20
N ASN A 17 4.48 3.48 -15.52
CA ASN A 17 5.42 2.80 -16.41
C ASN A 17 6.24 3.77 -17.27
N ALA A 18 5.57 4.66 -18.01
CA ALA A 18 6.22 5.62 -18.89
C ALA A 18 6.79 6.84 -18.13
N PRO A 19 7.85 7.50 -18.64
CA PRO A 19 8.35 8.74 -18.05
C PRO A 19 7.31 9.87 -18.19
N VAL A 20 7.39 10.85 -17.28
CA VAL A 20 6.53 12.04 -17.34
C VAL A 20 6.95 12.91 -18.53
N ALA A 21 5.96 13.30 -19.34
CA ALA A 21 6.14 14.17 -20.51
C ALA A 21 5.23 15.41 -20.47
N ALA A 22 4.15 15.37 -19.67
CA ALA A 22 3.15 16.43 -19.56
C ALA A 22 2.77 16.69 -18.08
N ALA A 23 2.41 17.94 -17.79
CA ALA A 23 1.84 18.33 -16.51
C ALA A 23 0.43 18.89 -16.74
N ARG A 24 -0.59 18.26 -16.14
CA ARG A 24 -1.98 18.69 -16.19
C ARG A 24 -2.33 19.36 -14.86
N HIS A 25 -2.87 20.57 -14.89
CA HIS A 25 -3.33 21.25 -13.68
C HIS A 25 -4.80 20.94 -13.43
N THR A 26 -5.11 20.55 -12.19
CA THR A 26 -6.46 20.24 -11.72
C THR A 26 -6.79 21.11 -10.51
N GLU A 27 -8.05 21.09 -10.05
CA GLU A 27 -8.45 21.85 -8.85
C GLU A 27 -7.69 21.42 -7.59
N THR A 28 -7.28 20.14 -7.51
CA THR A 28 -6.60 19.56 -6.34
C THR A 28 -5.08 19.59 -6.44
N GLY A 29 -4.50 20.05 -7.56
CA GLY A 29 -3.06 20.17 -7.73
C GLY A 29 -2.59 20.00 -9.18
N ARG A 30 -1.50 19.26 -9.36
CA ARG A 30 -0.98 18.93 -10.69
C ARG A 30 -0.81 17.42 -10.82
N ASP A 31 -1.11 16.92 -12.00
CA ASP A 31 -0.90 15.53 -12.39
C ASP A 31 0.29 15.47 -13.35
N LEU A 32 1.20 14.54 -13.10
CA LEU A 32 2.39 14.33 -13.92
C LEU A 32 2.21 13.06 -14.77
N LEU A 33 2.00 13.23 -16.07
CA LEU A 33 1.57 12.18 -17.00
C LEU A 33 2.52 11.99 -18.17
N CYS A 34 2.51 10.81 -18.79
CA CYS A 34 3.08 10.61 -20.13
C CYS A 34 2.13 11.19 -21.20
N GLU A 35 2.60 11.36 -22.44
CA GLU A 35 1.83 11.97 -23.53
C GLU A 35 0.52 11.24 -23.79
N GLU A 36 0.56 9.90 -23.86
CA GLU A 36 -0.63 9.06 -24.09
C GLU A 36 -1.67 9.21 -22.97
N CYS A 37 -1.23 9.15 -21.71
CA CYS A 37 -2.15 9.27 -20.57
C CYS A 37 -2.74 10.68 -20.44
N ALA A 38 -1.97 11.71 -20.79
CA ALA A 38 -2.46 13.09 -20.81
C ALA A 38 -3.48 13.31 -21.93
N ALA A 39 -3.20 12.81 -23.14
CA ALA A 39 -4.11 12.92 -24.29
C ALA A 39 -5.41 12.11 -24.08
N GLY A 40 -5.32 10.95 -23.43
CA GLY A 40 -6.46 10.09 -23.13
C GLY A 40 -7.22 10.46 -21.85
N ASP A 41 -6.88 11.58 -21.19
CA ASP A 41 -7.49 12.05 -19.94
C ASP A 41 -7.53 10.99 -18.82
N TYR A 42 -6.50 10.14 -18.73
CA TYR A 42 -6.47 9.09 -17.73
C TYR A 42 -6.35 9.67 -16.31
N PRO A 43 -7.10 9.13 -15.32
CA PRO A 43 -6.95 9.53 -13.92
C PRO A 43 -5.63 8.98 -13.36
N ARG A 44 -5.11 9.61 -12.29
CA ARG A 44 -3.95 9.06 -11.60
C ARG A 44 -4.35 7.77 -10.91
N ARG A 45 -3.44 6.81 -10.88
CA ARG A 45 -3.72 5.52 -10.24
C ARG A 45 -3.98 5.67 -8.74
N VAL A 46 -3.41 6.66 -8.07
CA VAL A 46 -3.70 6.96 -6.65
C VAL A 46 -5.15 7.42 -6.42
N ASP A 47 -5.79 8.04 -7.41
CA ASP A 47 -7.20 8.44 -7.32
C ASP A 47 -8.11 7.20 -7.49
N LEU A 48 -7.68 6.23 -8.29
CA LEU A 48 -8.36 4.94 -8.46
C LEU A 48 -8.10 3.97 -7.28
N PHE A 49 -6.94 4.07 -6.65
CA PHE A 49 -6.46 3.21 -5.58
C PHE A 49 -5.90 4.06 -4.43
N PRO A 50 -6.77 4.59 -3.56
CA PRO A 50 -6.30 5.34 -2.40
C PRO A 50 -5.30 4.53 -1.58
N PRO A 51 -4.25 5.14 -1.01
CA PRO A 51 -3.12 4.45 -0.36
C PRO A 51 -3.51 3.56 0.83
N LEU A 52 -4.75 3.62 1.28
CA LEU A 52 -5.28 2.68 2.28
C LEU A 52 -5.70 1.33 1.69
N GLY A 53 -5.54 1.09 0.37
CA GLY A 53 -5.74 -0.22 -0.26
C GLY A 53 -7.17 -0.76 -0.18
N ILE A 54 -8.13 0.06 0.23
CA ILE A 54 -9.50 -0.37 0.45
C ILE A 54 -10.37 0.19 -0.65
N TYR A 55 -10.57 -0.64 -1.68
CA TYR A 55 -11.59 -0.41 -2.69
C TYR A 55 -12.95 -0.22 -2.02
N GLY A 56 -13.54 0.98 -2.18
CA GLY A 56 -14.96 1.22 -1.89
C GLY A 56 -15.39 1.13 -0.42
N LEU A 57 -14.48 1.04 0.57
CA LEU A 57 -14.87 1.19 1.98
C LEU A 57 -14.39 2.54 2.51
N PRO A 58 -15.31 3.44 2.92
CA PRO A 58 -14.93 4.62 3.68
C PRO A 58 -14.24 4.20 4.99
N ALA A 59 -13.39 5.05 5.55
CA ALA A 59 -12.66 4.79 6.81
C ALA A 59 -13.57 4.26 7.94
N ARG A 60 -14.83 4.72 7.98
CA ARG A 60 -15.86 4.26 8.92
C ARG A 60 -16.21 2.77 8.78
N LYS A 61 -16.23 2.24 7.56
CA LYS A 61 -16.42 0.80 7.31
C LYS A 61 -15.17 0.00 7.67
N LEU A 62 -13.97 0.54 7.42
CA LEU A 62 -12.73 -0.13 7.82
C LEU A 62 -12.65 -0.38 9.33
N MET A 63 -13.06 0.61 10.13
CA MET A 63 -13.05 0.53 11.60
C MET A 63 -14.05 -0.51 12.15
N ASN A 64 -15.13 -0.79 11.41
CA ASN A 64 -16.21 -1.70 11.84
C ASN A 64 -16.14 -3.10 11.20
N ASP A 65 -15.65 -3.21 9.96
CA ASP A 65 -15.69 -4.44 9.14
C ASP A 65 -14.36 -5.21 9.16
N GLY A 66 -13.36 -4.70 9.87
CA GLY A 66 -12.14 -5.45 10.14
C GLY A 66 -12.49 -6.77 10.84
N ARG A 67 -12.30 -7.90 10.15
CA ARG A 67 -12.31 -9.24 10.80
C ARG A 67 -11.31 -9.35 11.97
N HIS A 68 -10.47 -8.34 12.14
CA HIS A 68 -9.73 -8.01 13.34
C HIS A 68 -10.61 -7.14 14.24
N GLY A 69 -11.53 -7.77 14.97
CA GLY A 69 -12.24 -7.06 16.04
C GLY A 69 -11.24 -6.42 17.00
N SER A 70 -11.60 -5.28 17.59
CA SER A 70 -10.79 -4.62 18.60
C SER A 70 -10.46 -5.60 19.74
N GLY A 71 -9.17 -5.80 20.02
CA GLY A 71 -8.70 -6.69 21.08
C GLY A 71 -7.48 -7.53 20.68
N PRO A 72 -6.91 -8.29 21.63
CA PRO A 72 -5.85 -9.25 21.32
C PRO A 72 -6.33 -10.29 20.29
N PRO A 73 -5.42 -10.85 19.46
CA PRO A 73 -5.78 -11.88 18.49
C PRO A 73 -6.54 -13.03 19.17
N LYS A 74 -7.67 -13.44 18.58
CA LYS A 74 -8.38 -14.64 19.04
C LYS A 74 -7.45 -15.84 18.90
N THR A 75 -7.15 -16.51 20.01
CA THR A 75 -6.43 -17.78 19.99
C THR A 75 -7.30 -18.84 19.30
N PRO A 76 -6.69 -19.80 18.59
CA PRO A 76 -7.43 -20.93 18.05
C PRO A 76 -8.15 -21.71 19.17
N PRO A 77 -9.29 -22.37 18.88
CA PRO A 77 -10.08 -23.10 19.89
C PRO A 77 -9.30 -24.20 20.62
N ASN A 78 -8.25 -24.72 20.00
CA ASN A 78 -7.36 -25.71 20.59
C ASN A 78 -5.91 -25.24 20.39
N PRO A 79 -5.35 -24.46 21.33
CA PRO A 79 -4.02 -23.85 21.20
C PRO A 79 -2.85 -24.84 21.38
N GLY A 80 -3.13 -26.13 21.54
CA GLY A 80 -2.11 -27.13 21.82
C GLY A 80 -1.60 -27.06 23.27
N PRO A 81 -0.67 -27.95 23.65
CA PRO A 81 -0.09 -27.97 24.99
C PRO A 81 0.70 -26.68 25.28
N PRO A 82 0.79 -26.27 26.57
CA PRO A 82 1.56 -25.11 26.95
C PRO A 82 3.04 -25.29 26.56
N LEU A 83 3.68 -24.20 26.17
CA LEU A 83 5.12 -24.21 25.90
C LEU A 83 5.88 -24.59 27.19
N PRO A 84 7.00 -25.34 27.07
CA PRO A 84 7.82 -25.68 28.21
C PRO A 84 8.37 -24.42 28.89
N ASN A 85 8.39 -24.44 30.22
CA ASN A 85 9.02 -23.41 31.06
C ASN A 85 10.19 -24.05 31.83
N PRO A 86 11.43 -23.55 31.67
CA PRO A 86 11.84 -22.39 30.86
C PRO A 86 11.79 -22.68 29.34
N PRO A 87 11.76 -21.62 28.49
CA PRO A 87 11.84 -21.77 27.05
C PRO A 87 13.10 -22.57 26.64
N PRO A 88 13.06 -23.32 25.52
CA PRO A 88 14.22 -24.04 25.02
C PRO A 88 15.41 -23.10 24.77
N ALA A 89 16.62 -23.60 24.97
CA ALA A 89 17.82 -22.86 24.62
C ALA A 89 17.80 -22.49 23.12
N PRO A 90 18.26 -21.28 22.73
CA PRO A 90 18.38 -20.90 21.34
C PRO A 90 19.22 -21.92 20.58
N SER A 91 18.79 -22.27 19.35
CA SER A 91 19.59 -23.11 18.48
C SER A 91 20.96 -22.47 18.22
N PRO A 92 22.05 -23.27 18.14
CA PRO A 92 23.34 -22.76 17.76
C PRO A 92 23.30 -22.04 16.40
N PRO A 93 24.12 -20.99 16.19
CA PRO A 93 24.20 -20.30 14.90
C PRO A 93 24.41 -21.29 13.75
N GLY A 94 23.56 -21.23 12.73
CA GLY A 94 23.64 -22.07 11.53
C GLY A 94 22.74 -23.31 11.51
N THR A 95 21.89 -23.51 12.53
CA THR A 95 20.90 -24.61 12.51
C THR A 95 19.57 -24.10 11.96
N PRO A 96 18.99 -24.71 10.91
CA PRO A 96 17.66 -24.32 10.42
C PRO A 96 16.58 -24.66 11.47
N PRO A 97 15.51 -23.85 11.58
CA PRO A 97 14.39 -24.21 12.45
C PRO A 97 13.73 -25.49 11.93
N VAL A 98 13.46 -26.42 12.85
CA VAL A 98 12.64 -27.62 12.61
C VAL A 98 11.20 -27.30 12.93
#